data_AF-A0A927VA27-F1
#
_entry.id   AF-A0A927VA27-F1
#
_cell.length_a   1.000
_cell.length_b   1.000
_cell.length_c   1.000
_cell.angle_alpha   90.00
_cell.angle_beta   90.00
_cell.angle_gamma   90.00
#
_symmetry.space_group_name_H-M   'P 1'
#
loop_
_entity.id
_entity.type
_entity.pdbx_description
1 polymer ?
#
loop_
_entity_poly.entity_id
_entity_poly.type
_entity_poly.pdbx_seq_one_letter_code
_entity_poly.pdbx_strand_id
1 'polypeptide(L)'
;MVYRLSGGIMSDKKSSQENIEAGCRLKKVREEMHLTQEAFASKLDISVSAYKKIEGGENGVSTKVLRQLRRMNISSDYILFGEITPVDKIWYEVDNSTAKDKMEIFLRLLLEYTKDEVSGVKLSKSQVVQLISSVFDKG
;
A
#
# COMPACT_ATOMS: atom_id res chain seq x y z
N MET A 1 44.67 34.02 -3.82
CA MET A 1 43.66 34.33 -2.78
C MET A 1 42.70 33.15 -2.73
N VAL A 2 42.75 32.38 -1.65
CA VAL A 2 42.18 31.03 -1.55
C VAL A 2 40.84 31.13 -0.84
N TYR A 3 39.73 30.79 -1.49
CA TYR A 3 38.47 30.50 -0.79
C TYR A 3 38.20 29.01 -0.89
N ARG A 4 38.41 28.34 0.25
CA ARG A 4 38.10 26.94 0.51
C ARG A 4 36.72 26.93 1.17
N LEU A 5 35.66 26.58 0.43
CA LEU A 5 34.35 26.28 1.01
C LEU A 5 34.13 24.77 0.95
N SER A 6 34.23 24.19 2.13
CA SER A 6 33.94 22.81 2.50
C SER A 6 32.55 22.36 2.04
N GLY A 7 32.51 21.40 1.12
CA GLY A 7 31.29 20.76 0.64
C GLY A 7 30.76 19.70 1.61
N GLY A 8 29.97 20.13 2.58
CA GLY A 8 29.18 19.22 3.42
C GLY A 8 28.08 19.98 4.13
N ILE A 9 26.95 19.30 4.40
CA ILE A 9 25.83 19.67 5.33
C ILE A 9 24.46 19.93 4.66
N MET A 10 24.32 20.07 3.33
CA MET A 10 22.98 20.28 2.73
C MET A 10 22.22 19.01 2.26
N SER A 11 22.84 17.82 2.20
CA SER A 11 22.16 16.60 1.72
C SER A 11 21.48 15.75 2.79
N ASP A 12 21.95 15.78 4.06
CA ASP A 12 21.53 14.80 5.07
C ASP A 12 20.16 15.08 5.69
N LYS A 13 19.74 16.36 5.75
CA LYS A 13 18.49 16.74 6.41
C LYS A 13 17.23 16.34 5.61
N LYS A 14 17.32 16.37 4.28
CA LYS A 14 16.18 16.08 3.39
C LYS A 14 15.92 14.57 3.27
N SER A 15 16.97 13.77 3.06
CA SER A 15 16.79 12.30 2.96
C SER A 15 16.31 11.68 4.27
N SER A 16 16.70 12.24 5.42
CA SER A 16 16.20 11.80 6.73
C SER A 16 14.69 12.04 6.88
N GLN A 17 14.18 13.19 6.43
CA GLN A 17 12.75 13.49 6.50
C GLN A 17 11.92 12.58 5.59
N GLU A 18 12.37 12.35 4.34
CA GLU A 18 11.72 11.43 3.40
C GLU A 18 11.67 9.99 3.95
N ASN A 19 12.74 9.55 4.63
CA ASN A 19 12.79 8.24 5.28
C ASN A 19 11.81 8.15 6.45
N ILE A 20 11.69 9.20 7.28
CA ILE A 20 10.72 9.25 8.39
C ILE A 20 9.30 9.13 7.85
N GLU A 21 8.97 9.87 6.79
CA GLU A 21 7.64 9.82 6.19
C GLU A 21 7.32 8.46 5.58
N ALA A 22 8.27 7.86 4.86
CA ALA A 22 8.12 6.51 4.33
C ALA A 22 7.98 5.46 5.45
N GLY A 23 8.75 5.60 6.53
CA GLY A 23 8.65 4.77 7.73
C GLY A 23 7.27 4.86 8.40
N CYS A 24 6.73 6.07 8.55
CA CYS A 24 5.37 6.30 9.06
C CYS A 24 4.29 5.63 8.19
N ARG A 25 4.40 5.72 6.85
CA ARG A 25 3.47 5.05 5.95
C ARG A 25 3.57 3.52 6.02
N LEU A 26 4.79 2.99 6.14
CA LEU A 26 5.00 1.56 6.37
C LEU A 26 4.40 1.07 7.69
N LYS A 27 4.53 1.87 8.75
CA LYS A 27 3.90 1.60 10.04
C LYS A 27 2.38 1.51 9.90
N LYS A 28 1.77 2.50 9.23
CA LYS A 28 0.33 2.53 8.99
C LYS A 28 -0.16 1.28 8.26
N VAL A 29 0.49 0.92 7.15
CA VAL A 29 0.15 -0.30 6.39
C VAL A 29 0.28 -1.56 7.26
N ARG A 30 1.35 -1.66 8.06
CA ARG A 30 1.53 -2.80 8.97
C ARG A 30 0.37 -2.90 9.98
N GLU A 31 -0.05 -1.78 10.55
CA GLU A 31 -1.12 -1.71 11.55
C GLU A 31 -2.51 -2.01 10.93
N GLU A 32 -2.78 -1.55 9.71
CA GLU A 32 -3.97 -1.89 8.93
C GLU A 32 -4.05 -3.38 8.59
N MET A 33 -2.89 -4.04 8.46
CA MET A 33 -2.80 -5.49 8.32
C MET A 33 -2.87 -6.25 9.66
N HIS A 34 -2.94 -5.54 10.79
CA HIS A 34 -2.91 -6.10 12.14
C HIS A 34 -1.66 -6.96 12.44
N LEU A 35 -0.49 -6.51 11.97
CA LEU A 35 0.77 -7.26 12.12
C LEU A 35 1.72 -6.60 13.11
N THR A 36 2.49 -7.43 13.83
CA THR A 36 3.65 -6.98 14.62
C THR A 36 4.82 -6.64 13.68
N GLN A 37 5.83 -5.94 14.22
CA GLN A 37 7.05 -5.62 13.46
C GLN A 37 7.75 -6.89 12.98
N GLU A 38 7.77 -7.95 13.80
CA GLU A 38 8.35 -9.25 13.49
C GLU A 38 7.62 -9.92 12.32
N ALA A 39 6.28 -9.99 12.40
CA ALA A 39 5.46 -10.63 11.38
C ALA A 39 5.55 -9.90 10.03
N PHE A 40 5.59 -8.57 10.06
CA PHE A 40 5.70 -7.77 8.85
C PHE A 40 7.11 -7.83 8.25
N ALA A 41 8.17 -7.78 9.08
CA ALA A 41 9.55 -7.98 8.63
C ALA A 41 9.73 -9.34 7.94
N SER A 42 9.12 -10.40 8.48
CA SER A 42 9.11 -11.73 7.85
C SER A 42 8.42 -11.72 6.48
N LYS A 43 7.27 -11.05 6.32
CA LYS A 43 6.60 -10.90 5.01
C LYS A 43 7.45 -10.12 4.00
N LEU A 44 8.21 -9.13 4.46
CA LEU A 44 9.12 -8.35 3.64
C LEU A 44 10.47 -9.05 3.36
N ASP A 45 10.69 -10.24 3.93
CA ASP A 45 11.93 -11.00 3.81
C ASP A 45 13.16 -10.19 4.25
N ILE A 46 13.05 -9.53 5.40
CA ILE A 46 14.12 -8.77 6.06
C ILE A 46 14.17 -9.07 7.56
N SER A 47 15.27 -8.70 8.22
CA SER A 47 15.35 -8.84 9.67
C SER A 47 14.45 -7.82 10.38
N VAL A 48 13.95 -8.18 11.56
CA VAL A 48 13.15 -7.29 12.42
C VAL A 48 13.91 -6.00 12.73
N SER A 49 15.22 -6.10 12.97
CA SER A 49 16.09 -4.94 13.19
C SER A 49 16.14 -4.02 11.97
N ALA A 50 16.30 -4.57 10.76
CA ALA A 50 16.28 -3.78 9.54
C ALA A 50 14.93 -3.08 9.34
N TYR A 51 13.82 -3.79 9.58
CA TYR A 51 12.49 -3.19 9.51
C TYR A 51 12.30 -2.07 10.54
N LYS A 52 12.72 -2.28 11.80
CA LYS A 52 12.64 -1.26 12.86
C LYS A 52 13.36 0.04 12.49
N LYS A 53 14.54 -0.06 11.85
CA LYS A 53 15.30 1.11 11.38
C LYS A 53 14.60 1.83 10.22
N ILE A 54 13.95 1.08 9.33
CA ILE A 54 13.16 1.65 8.23
C ILE A 54 11.91 2.34 8.80
N GLU A 55 11.15 1.66 9.66
CA GLU A 55 9.93 2.20 10.29
C GLU A 55 10.23 3.45 11.12
N GLY A 56 11.40 3.50 11.79
CA GLY A 56 11.87 4.67 12.53
C GLY A 56 12.50 5.78 11.68
N GLY A 57 12.60 5.61 10.36
CA GLY A 57 13.19 6.60 9.45
C GLY A 57 14.73 6.72 9.49
N GLU A 58 15.39 5.83 10.23
CA GLU A 58 16.86 5.78 10.33
C GLU A 58 17.47 5.28 9.01
N ASN A 59 16.78 4.34 8.35
CA ASN A 59 17.16 3.81 7.04
C ASN A 59 16.06 4.07 6.00
N GLY A 60 16.46 4.34 4.76
CA GLY A 60 15.53 4.40 3.64
C GLY A 60 14.99 3.02 3.23
N VAL A 61 13.86 3.02 2.51
CA VAL A 61 13.24 1.80 2.00
C VAL A 61 14.06 1.24 0.85
N SER A 62 14.51 -0.01 0.97
CA SER A 62 15.28 -0.67 -0.09
C SER A 62 14.40 -1.12 -1.26
N THR A 63 14.99 -1.26 -2.45
CA THR A 63 14.31 -1.80 -3.64
C THR A 63 13.79 -3.23 -3.43
N LYS A 64 14.46 -4.04 -2.59
CA LYS A 64 13.98 -5.37 -2.17
C LYS A 64 12.64 -5.25 -1.46
N VAL A 65 12.53 -4.34 -0.49
CA VAL A 65 11.29 -4.09 0.27
C VAL A 65 10.18 -3.58 -0.66
N LEU A 66 10.46 -2.62 -1.53
CA LEU A 66 9.50 -2.12 -2.53
C LEU A 66 8.93 -3.24 -3.41
N ARG A 67 9.79 -4.18 -3.86
CA ARG A 67 9.35 -5.33 -4.65
C ARG A 67 8.40 -6.24 -3.86
N GLN A 68 8.67 -6.48 -2.57
CA GLN A 68 7.79 -7.30 -1.74
C GLN A 68 6.45 -6.60 -1.47
N LEU A 69 6.47 -5.29 -1.20
CA LEU A 69 5.26 -4.49 -1.04
C LEU A 69 4.36 -4.59 -2.28
N ARG A 70 4.94 -4.46 -3.47
CA ARG A 70 4.20 -4.64 -4.73
C ARG A 70 3.55 -6.02 -4.85
N ARG A 71 4.24 -7.08 -4.42
CA ARG A 71 3.68 -8.46 -4.41
C ARG A 71 2.54 -8.62 -3.40
N MET A 72 2.49 -7.76 -2.39
CA MET A 72 1.42 -7.66 -1.40
C MET A 72 0.31 -6.68 -1.81
N ASN A 73 0.31 -6.19 -3.06
CA ASN A 73 -0.60 -5.16 -3.57
C ASN A 73 -0.56 -3.83 -2.80
N ILE A 74 0.58 -3.49 -2.19
CA ILE A 74 0.81 -2.19 -1.56
C ILE A 74 1.55 -1.29 -2.55
N SER A 75 1.02 -0.09 -2.78
CA SER A 75 1.61 0.87 -3.71
C SER A 75 2.97 1.36 -3.20
N SER A 76 4.02 1.16 -4.01
CA SER A 76 5.34 1.69 -3.73
C SER A 76 5.35 3.22 -3.83
N ASP A 77 4.57 3.80 -4.75
CA ASP A 77 4.45 5.25 -4.92
C ASP A 77 3.82 5.89 -3.69
N TYR A 78 2.81 5.23 -3.09
CA TYR A 78 2.25 5.65 -1.82
C TYR A 78 3.32 5.63 -0.71
N ILE A 79 4.09 4.54 -0.60
CA ILE A 79 5.12 4.44 0.45
C ILE A 79 6.22 5.49 0.27
N LEU A 80 6.66 5.77 -0.95
CA LEU A 80 7.77 6.68 -1.22
C LEU A 80 7.35 8.15 -1.24
N PHE A 81 6.24 8.48 -1.88
CA PHE A 81 5.85 9.86 -2.19
C PHE A 81 4.59 10.31 -1.46
N GLY A 82 3.87 9.39 -0.79
CA GLY A 82 2.58 9.68 -0.19
C GLY A 82 1.47 9.92 -1.21
N GLU A 83 1.72 9.62 -2.48
CA GLU A 83 0.75 9.83 -3.56
C GLU A 83 -0.43 8.88 -3.39
N ILE A 84 -1.61 9.48 -3.29
CA ILE A 84 -2.89 8.78 -3.32
C ILE A 84 -3.44 9.02 -4.73
N THR A 85 -3.82 7.94 -5.41
CA THR A 85 -4.46 8.06 -6.72
C THR A 85 -5.78 8.82 -6.55
N PRO A 86 -5.96 9.98 -7.23
CA PRO A 86 -7.20 10.73 -7.14
C PRO A 86 -8.38 9.88 -7.62
N VAL A 87 -9.53 10.01 -6.95
CA VAL A 87 -10.74 9.27 -7.27
C VAL A 87 -11.17 9.48 -8.72
N ASP A 88 -11.02 10.69 -9.27
CA ASP A 88 -11.35 10.99 -10.67
C ASP A 88 -10.50 10.20 -11.67
N LYS A 89 -9.23 9.94 -11.35
CA LYS A 89 -8.36 9.12 -12.18
C LYS A 89 -8.82 7.66 -12.16
N ILE A 90 -9.22 7.16 -10.99
CA ILE A 90 -9.80 5.81 -10.86
C ILE A 90 -11.08 5.71 -11.68
N TRP A 91 -11.96 6.70 -11.61
CA TRP A 91 -13.20 6.71 -12.40
C TRP A 91 -12.92 6.73 -13.91
N TYR A 92 -11.96 7.51 -14.37
CA TYR A 92 -11.56 7.49 -15.78
C TYR A 92 -11.11 6.10 -16.22
N GLU A 93 -10.32 5.39 -15.41
CA GLU A 93 -9.90 4.01 -15.71
C GLU A 93 -11.10 3.04 -15.72
N VAL A 94 -12.02 3.18 -14.77
CA VAL A 94 -13.26 2.39 -14.72
C VAL A 94 -14.10 2.64 -15.96
N ASP A 95 -14.34 3.89 -16.35
CA ASP A 95 -15.19 4.25 -17.49
C ASP A 95 -14.68 3.68 -18.81
N ASN A 96 -13.36 3.62 -18.97
CA ASN A 96 -12.69 3.09 -20.16
C ASN A 96 -12.39 1.58 -20.09
N SER A 97 -12.82 0.88 -19.04
CA SER A 97 -12.66 -0.57 -18.90
C SER A 97 -13.82 -1.36 -19.54
N THR A 98 -13.65 -2.68 -19.68
CA THR A 98 -14.69 -3.54 -20.25
C THR A 98 -15.89 -3.67 -19.31
N ALA A 99 -17.07 -4.04 -19.84
CA ALA A 99 -18.24 -4.32 -18.99
C ALA A 99 -17.96 -5.43 -17.95
N LYS A 100 -17.11 -6.40 -18.29
CA LYS A 100 -16.65 -7.46 -17.40
C LYS A 100 -15.83 -6.88 -16.23
N ASP A 101 -14.86 -6.03 -16.53
CA ASP A 101 -14.00 -5.41 -15.50
C ASP A 101 -14.81 -4.48 -14.60
N LYS A 102 -15.72 -3.68 -15.17
CA LYS A 102 -16.67 -2.84 -14.41
C LYS A 102 -17.48 -3.67 -13.42
N MET A 103 -18.01 -4.81 -13.87
CA MET A 103 -18.76 -5.73 -13.01
C MET A 103 -17.87 -6.34 -11.92
N GLU A 104 -16.64 -6.71 -12.26
CA GLU A 104 -15.68 -7.25 -11.28
C GLU A 104 -15.35 -6.23 -10.19
N ILE A 105 -15.07 -4.99 -10.59
CA ILE A 105 -14.80 -3.88 -9.66
C ILE A 105 -16.02 -3.63 -8.77
N PHE A 106 -17.23 -3.56 -9.35
CA PHE A 106 -18.46 -3.38 -8.59
C PHE A 106 -18.66 -4.47 -7.52
N LEU A 107 -18.48 -5.74 -7.88
CA LEU A 107 -18.61 -6.86 -6.94
C LEU A 107 -17.55 -6.85 -5.84
N ARG A 108 -16.30 -6.47 -6.17
CA ARG A 108 -15.21 -6.29 -5.19
C ARG A 108 -15.53 -5.16 -4.21
N LEU A 109 -16.09 -4.05 -4.68
CA LEU A 109 -16.52 -2.94 -3.83
C LEU A 109 -17.66 -3.38 -2.89
N LEU A 110 -18.68 -4.08 -3.40
CA LEU A 110 -19.74 -4.63 -2.58
C LEU A 110 -19.21 -5.55 -1.47
N LEU A 111 -18.25 -6.41 -1.78
CA LEU A 111 -17.58 -7.25 -0.78
C LEU A 111 -16.92 -6.43 0.33
N GLU A 112 -16.27 -5.32 -0.01
CA GLU A 112 -15.62 -4.47 0.97
C GLU A 112 -16.63 -3.87 1.95
N TYR A 113 -17.74 -3.31 1.44
CA TYR A 113 -18.82 -2.76 2.26
C TYR A 113 -19.53 -3.78 3.14
N THR A 114 -19.49 -5.08 2.79
CA THR A 114 -20.08 -6.14 3.63
C THR A 114 -19.20 -6.56 4.82
N LYS A 115 -17.98 -6.03 4.95
CA LYS A 115 -17.12 -6.26 6.12
C LYS A 115 -17.50 -5.37 7.31
N ASP A 116 -18.09 -4.22 7.04
CA ASP A 116 -18.71 -3.37 8.04
C ASP A 116 -20.16 -3.82 8.21
N GLU A 117 -20.58 -4.21 9.42
CA GLU A 117 -21.97 -4.56 9.69
C GLU A 117 -22.88 -3.33 9.57
N VAL A 118 -23.21 -2.92 8.34
CA VAL A 118 -24.26 -1.94 8.10
C VAL A 118 -25.59 -2.67 8.26
N SER A 119 -26.14 -2.53 9.47
CA SER A 119 -27.45 -3.01 9.89
C SER A 119 -28.53 -2.76 8.83
N GLY A 120 -28.95 -3.82 8.13
CA GLY A 120 -30.20 -3.80 7.33
C GLY A 120 -30.18 -4.52 6.00
N VAL A 121 -29.02 -4.77 5.38
CA VAL A 121 -28.93 -5.49 4.09
C VAL A 121 -28.34 -6.89 4.31
N LYS A 122 -29.18 -7.91 4.12
CA LYS A 122 -28.88 -9.35 4.29
C LYS A 122 -28.04 -9.95 3.13
N LEU A 123 -27.02 -9.25 2.63
CA LEU A 123 -26.08 -9.85 1.68
C LEU A 123 -24.84 -10.35 2.44
N SER A 124 -24.73 -11.66 2.63
CA SER A 124 -23.56 -12.24 3.30
C SER A 124 -22.35 -12.25 2.34
N LYS A 125 -21.15 -12.15 2.91
CA LYS A 125 -19.88 -12.31 2.18
C LYS A 125 -19.86 -13.57 1.31
N SER A 126 -20.44 -14.68 1.79
CA SER A 126 -20.54 -15.93 1.04
C SER A 126 -21.40 -15.83 -0.21
N GLN A 127 -22.52 -15.10 -0.16
CA GLN A 127 -23.40 -14.90 -1.32
C GLN A 127 -22.71 -14.09 -2.42
N VAL A 128 -21.92 -13.07 -2.05
CA VAL A 128 -21.20 -12.26 -3.03
C VAL A 128 -20.03 -13.03 -3.65
N VAL A 129 -19.30 -13.83 -2.85
CA VAL A 129 -18.24 -14.72 -3.38
C VAL A 129 -18.81 -15.73 -4.39
N GLN A 130 -19.97 -16.34 -4.09
CA GLN A 130 -20.65 -17.24 -5.02
C GLN A 130 -21.07 -16.54 -6.31
N LEU A 131 -21.56 -15.30 -6.22
CA LEU A 131 -21.92 -14.51 -7.40
C LEU A 131 -20.70 -14.23 -8.28
N ILE A 132 -19.58 -13.80 -7.69
CA ILE A 132 -18.30 -13.60 -8.40
C ILE A 132 -17.91 -14.87 -9.14
N SER A 133 -17.80 -16.01 -8.45
CA SER A 133 -17.48 -17.29 -9.11
C SER A 133 -18.45 -17.63 -10.24
N SER A 134 -19.76 -17.42 -10.06
CA SER A 134 -20.75 -17.73 -11.12
C SER A 134 -20.63 -16.85 -12.37
N VAL A 135 -20.16 -15.61 -12.22
CA VAL A 135 -19.98 -14.63 -13.30
C VAL A 135 -18.66 -14.86 -14.02
N PHE A 136 -17.61 -15.28 -13.30
CA PHE A 136 -16.24 -15.33 -13.84
C PHE A 136 -15.70 -16.75 -14.13
N ASP A 137 -16.21 -17.81 -13.48
CA ASP A 137 -15.71 -19.19 -13.64
C ASP A 137 -16.42 -19.99 -14.76
N LYS A 138 -17.33 -19.37 -15.53
CA LYS A 138 -18.04 -20.01 -16.67
C LYS A 138 -17.44 -19.70 -18.05
N GLY A 139 -16.18 -19.28 -18.11
CA GLY A 139 -15.44 -18.99 -19.35
C GLY A 139 -14.29 -19.96 -19.58
#